data_AF-A0A350JGF7-F1
#
_entry.id   AF-A0A350JGF7-F1
#
_cell.length_a   1.000
_cell.length_b   1.000
_cell.length_c   1.000
_cell.angle_alpha   90.00
_cell.angle_beta   90.00
_cell.angle_gamma   90.00
#
_symmetry.space_group_name_H-M   'P 1'
#
loop_
_entity.id
_entity.type
_entity.pdbx_description
1 polymer ?
#
loop_
_entity_poly.entity_id
_entity_poly.type
_entity_poly.pdbx_seq_one_letter_code
_entity_poly.pdbx_strand_id
1 'polypeptide(L)'
;MKRIAFIIAIITTGCAGTSGDDRPIDEQHRPAPYESSMELNLGLDQRQDDIELHTVRSFSSDDGFESFLDQLWKLAFSGDASVYGVNFLGEIDIENKLDPKSLVESLNTLDTVYVEDLRTGELLDSAIKFTFNQSMVSAISIYFNASQADGSDITFQPYSVGIGEQVYQEASGEYLGVSNKFYLLFGDDEGAKNPSVQRLCIRTDSVGVLRPSYFDHYSSSGNKPLEALLTKNGFYAENDSIFKLQLKMTLQFIDPRLDMAISKVQPST
;
A
#
# COMPACT_ATOMS: atom_id res chain seq x y z
N MET A 1 15.72 68.51 -20.36
CA MET A 1 14.89 67.64 -19.51
C MET A 1 14.15 66.67 -20.42
N LYS A 2 14.67 65.44 -20.57
CA LYS A 2 14.12 64.42 -21.47
C LYS A 2 13.44 63.36 -20.62
N ARG A 3 12.14 63.13 -20.89
CA ARG A 3 11.30 62.12 -20.24
C ARG A 3 11.70 60.74 -20.79
N ILE A 4 12.15 59.84 -19.93
CA ILE A 4 12.39 58.43 -20.27
C ILE A 4 11.12 57.67 -19.88
N ALA A 5 10.40 57.18 -20.88
CA ALA A 5 9.26 56.29 -20.70
C ALA A 5 9.81 54.88 -20.45
N PHE A 6 9.44 54.27 -19.32
CA PHE A 6 9.72 52.87 -19.01
C PHE A 6 8.61 52.03 -19.63
N ILE A 7 8.91 51.33 -20.73
CA ILE A 7 8.02 50.37 -21.36
C ILE A 7 8.15 49.05 -20.60
N ILE A 8 7.08 48.61 -19.96
CA ILE A 8 6.95 47.28 -19.37
C ILE A 8 6.81 46.30 -20.53
N ALA A 9 7.87 45.53 -20.81
CA ALA A 9 7.82 44.40 -21.72
C ALA A 9 7.13 43.23 -21.01
N ILE A 10 5.87 42.99 -21.36
CA ILE A 10 5.17 41.75 -21.02
C ILE A 10 5.81 40.65 -21.87
N ILE A 11 6.65 39.82 -21.24
CA ILE A 11 7.14 38.59 -21.84
C ILE A 11 6.00 37.57 -21.74
N THR A 12 5.16 37.51 -22.77
CA THR A 12 4.32 36.35 -23.02
C THR A 12 5.21 35.25 -23.60
N THR A 13 5.82 34.43 -22.74
CA THR A 13 6.30 33.10 -23.14
C THR A 13 5.09 32.23 -23.40
N GLY A 14 4.53 32.37 -24.59
CA GLY A 14 3.68 31.37 -25.20
C GLY A 14 4.55 30.16 -25.55
N CYS A 15 4.43 29.09 -24.78
CA CYS A 15 4.85 27.77 -25.25
C CYS A 15 3.89 27.37 -26.37
N ALA A 16 4.34 27.58 -27.61
CA ALA A 16 3.78 26.91 -28.77
C ALA A 16 4.11 25.41 -28.64
N GLY A 17 3.09 24.65 -28.28
CA GLY A 17 3.06 23.18 -28.31
C GLY A 17 1.65 22.75 -28.66
N THR A 18 1.27 22.94 -29.93
CA THR A 18 0.05 22.34 -30.49
C THR A 18 0.30 20.85 -30.70
N SER A 19 0.04 20.07 -29.66
CA SER A 19 -0.52 18.72 -29.78
C SER A 19 -1.88 18.81 -29.10
N GLY A 20 -2.95 18.82 -29.88
CA GLY A 20 -4.30 18.76 -29.34
C GLY A 20 -4.43 17.50 -28.51
N ASP A 21 -4.42 17.67 -27.20
CA ASP A 21 -4.75 16.59 -26.26
C ASP A 21 -6.27 16.45 -26.32
N ASP A 22 -6.75 15.59 -27.23
CA ASP A 22 -8.18 15.30 -27.48
C ASP A 22 -8.86 14.57 -26.30
N ARG A 23 -8.14 14.38 -25.20
CA ARG A 23 -8.68 13.84 -23.95
C ARG A 23 -9.69 14.83 -23.37
N PRO A 24 -10.90 14.38 -22.99
CA PRO A 24 -11.91 15.25 -22.42
C PRO A 24 -11.38 15.95 -21.14
N ILE A 25 -11.94 17.13 -20.83
CA ILE A 25 -11.39 18.04 -19.81
C ILE A 25 -11.28 17.37 -18.43
N ASP A 26 -12.16 16.40 -18.14
CA ASP A 26 -12.12 15.59 -16.94
C ASP A 26 -10.87 14.69 -16.89
N GLU A 27 -10.41 14.14 -18.01
CA GLU A 27 -9.17 13.36 -18.09
C GLU A 27 -7.90 14.21 -17.92
N GLN A 28 -7.93 15.48 -18.32
CA GLN A 28 -6.78 16.40 -18.17
C GLN A 28 -6.52 16.83 -16.72
N HIS A 29 -7.53 16.74 -15.85
CA HIS A 29 -7.42 17.06 -14.43
C HIS A 29 -7.20 15.83 -13.53
N ARG A 30 -7.14 14.62 -14.10
CA ARG A 30 -6.88 13.39 -13.34
C ARG A 30 -5.42 13.30 -12.86
N PRO A 31 -5.17 12.72 -11.68
CA PRO A 31 -3.81 12.52 -11.18
C PRO A 31 -2.96 11.67 -12.15
N ALA A 32 -1.68 12.02 -12.28
CA ALA A 32 -0.71 11.17 -12.99
C ALA A 32 -0.50 9.85 -12.23
N PRO A 33 -0.15 8.75 -12.92
CA PRO A 33 0.20 7.49 -12.27
C PRO A 33 1.32 7.67 -11.23
N TYR A 34 1.24 6.95 -10.12
CA TYR A 34 2.35 6.83 -9.18
C TYR A 34 3.30 5.76 -9.68
N GLU A 35 4.60 6.07 -9.74
CA GLU A 35 5.65 5.11 -9.99
C GLU A 35 6.78 5.32 -9.00
N SER A 36 7.21 4.24 -8.35
CA SER A 36 8.36 4.29 -7.46
C SER A 36 9.15 2.99 -7.52
N SER A 37 10.47 3.11 -7.63
CA SER A 37 11.38 2.00 -7.41
C SER A 37 11.92 2.08 -6.00
N MET A 38 11.93 0.94 -5.31
CA MET A 38 12.48 0.84 -3.98
C MET A 38 13.41 -0.35 -3.84
N GLU A 39 14.41 -0.15 -2.99
CA GLU A 39 15.35 -1.18 -2.57
C GLU A 39 15.13 -1.43 -1.08
N LEU A 40 14.82 -2.68 -0.72
CA LEU A 40 14.48 -3.12 0.63
C LEU A 40 15.54 -4.10 1.11
N ASN A 41 16.08 -3.89 2.31
CA ASN A 41 16.83 -4.92 3.04
C ASN A 41 15.91 -5.54 4.07
N LEU A 42 15.57 -6.81 3.88
CA LEU A 42 14.59 -7.56 4.65
C LEU A 42 15.30 -8.54 5.56
N GLY A 43 15.02 -8.48 6.85
CA GLY A 43 15.44 -9.53 7.78
C GLY A 43 14.51 -10.74 7.64
N LEU A 44 15.10 -11.93 7.49
CA LEU A 44 14.33 -13.17 7.48
C LEU A 44 13.73 -13.43 8.85
N ASP A 45 12.59 -14.13 8.86
CA ASP A 45 12.01 -14.57 10.12
C ASP A 45 12.85 -15.70 10.70
N GLN A 46 13.11 -15.63 12.00
CA GLN A 46 13.85 -16.67 12.72
C GLN A 46 12.96 -17.40 13.73
N ARG A 47 11.69 -17.02 13.83
CA ARG A 47 10.70 -17.67 14.69
C ARG A 47 10.06 -18.82 13.93
N GLN A 48 9.88 -19.94 14.62
CA GLN A 48 9.08 -21.05 14.13
C GLN A 48 7.68 -20.94 14.72
N ASP A 49 6.85 -20.12 14.10
CA ASP A 49 5.42 -20.01 14.39
C ASP A 49 4.61 -20.06 13.08
N ASP A 50 3.30 -19.82 13.15
CA ASP A 50 2.40 -19.92 12.00
C ASP A 50 2.44 -18.68 11.09
N ILE A 51 3.23 -17.66 11.44
CA ILE A 51 3.33 -16.36 10.77
C ILE A 51 4.76 -16.17 10.28
N GLU A 52 4.94 -16.06 8.98
CA GLU A 52 6.22 -15.64 8.41
C GLU A 52 6.28 -14.11 8.43
N LEU A 53 7.15 -13.52 9.26
CA LEU A 53 7.31 -12.06 9.38
C LEU A 53 8.71 -11.59 8.96
N HIS A 54 8.81 -10.98 7.79
CA HIS A 54 10.05 -10.35 7.32
C HIS A 54 10.06 -8.85 7.60
N THR A 55 10.94 -8.41 8.49
CA THR A 55 11.03 -6.99 8.87
C THR A 55 11.95 -6.21 7.91
N VAL A 56 11.50 -5.04 7.44
CA VAL A 56 12.35 -4.11 6.69
C VAL A 56 13.36 -3.47 7.64
N ARG A 57 14.65 -3.77 7.44
CA ARG A 57 15.76 -3.22 8.24
C ARG A 57 16.19 -1.84 7.75
N SER A 58 16.18 -1.66 6.44
CA SER A 58 16.46 -0.38 5.79
C SER A 58 15.85 -0.38 4.40
N PHE A 59 15.57 0.81 3.87
CA PHE A 59 15.11 0.96 2.49
C PHE A 59 15.64 2.24 1.85
N SER A 60 15.62 2.28 0.53
CA SER A 60 15.74 3.47 -0.30
C SER A 60 14.58 3.47 -1.30
N SER A 61 13.99 4.62 -1.58
CA SER A 61 12.88 4.77 -2.53
C SER A 61 13.11 6.02 -3.37
N ASP A 62 12.73 5.97 -4.64
CA ASP A 62 12.80 7.13 -5.54
C ASP A 62 11.78 8.20 -5.16
N ASP A 63 10.65 7.80 -4.57
CA ASP A 63 9.55 8.68 -4.19
C ASP A 63 8.98 8.34 -2.80
N GLY A 64 8.31 9.32 -2.19
CA GLY A 64 7.67 9.18 -0.87
C GLY A 64 6.35 8.41 -0.94
N PHE A 65 5.97 7.72 0.14
CA PHE A 65 4.68 7.02 0.19
C PHE A 65 3.49 7.96 0.47
N GLU A 66 3.75 9.22 0.76
CA GLU A 66 2.73 10.26 0.92
C GLU A 66 2.02 10.56 -0.42
N SER A 67 2.76 10.59 -1.53
CA SER A 67 2.17 10.77 -2.86
C SER A 67 1.36 9.54 -3.28
N PHE A 68 1.84 8.34 -2.93
CA PHE A 68 1.09 7.10 -3.09
C PHE A 68 -0.23 7.12 -2.30
N LEU A 69 -0.20 7.51 -1.03
CA LEU A 69 -1.39 7.68 -0.20
C LEU A 69 -2.37 8.67 -0.82
N ASP A 70 -1.87 9.83 -1.28
CA ASP A 70 -2.71 10.86 -1.90
C ASP A 70 -3.44 10.33 -3.14
N GLN A 71 -2.77 9.53 -3.97
CA GLN A 71 -3.41 8.91 -5.12
C GLN A 71 -4.44 7.85 -4.74
N LEU A 72 -4.12 6.96 -3.80
CA LEU A 72 -5.06 5.97 -3.30
C LEU A 72 -6.30 6.63 -2.69
N TRP A 73 -6.11 7.70 -1.92
CA TRP A 73 -7.20 8.46 -1.32
C TRP A 73 -8.09 9.08 -2.41
N LYS A 74 -7.50 9.81 -3.36
CA LYS A 74 -8.25 10.37 -4.50
C LYS A 74 -9.01 9.31 -5.29
N LEU A 75 -8.38 8.15 -5.50
CA LEU A 75 -8.97 7.04 -6.21
C LEU A 75 -10.18 6.45 -5.46
N ALA A 76 -10.11 6.35 -4.13
CA ALA A 76 -11.23 5.87 -3.32
C ALA A 76 -12.48 6.77 -3.42
N PHE A 77 -12.30 8.08 -3.60
CA PHE A 77 -13.40 9.04 -3.71
C PHE A 77 -13.75 9.43 -5.16
N SER A 78 -13.06 8.91 -6.17
CA SER A 78 -13.36 9.24 -7.57
C SER A 78 -14.60 8.52 -8.09
N GLY A 79 -14.95 7.37 -7.50
CA GLY A 79 -16.01 6.48 -7.99
C GLY A 79 -15.55 5.53 -9.11
N ASP A 80 -14.29 5.64 -9.56
CA ASP A 80 -13.72 4.77 -10.59
C ASP A 80 -13.16 3.45 -10.03
N ALA A 81 -12.86 3.40 -8.73
CA ALA A 81 -12.35 2.21 -8.05
C ALA A 81 -13.45 1.47 -7.29
N SER A 82 -13.27 0.14 -7.17
CA SER A 82 -14.09 -0.67 -6.28
C SER A 82 -13.59 -0.54 -4.85
N VAL A 83 -14.35 0.19 -4.02
CA VAL A 83 -14.06 0.40 -2.60
C VAL A 83 -15.00 -0.45 -1.76
N TYR A 84 -14.45 -1.05 -0.70
CA TYR A 84 -15.19 -1.92 0.22
C TYR A 84 -14.95 -1.51 1.66
N GLY A 85 -15.97 -1.72 2.49
CA GLY A 85 -15.87 -1.58 3.94
C GLY A 85 -15.08 -2.72 4.58
N VAL A 86 -15.03 -2.68 5.90
CA VAL A 86 -14.40 -3.73 6.71
C VAL A 86 -15.47 -4.60 7.36
N ASN A 87 -15.17 -5.89 7.51
CA ASN A 87 -16.00 -6.80 8.30
C ASN A 87 -15.66 -6.69 9.80
N PHE A 88 -16.36 -7.46 10.63
CA PHE A 88 -16.13 -7.47 12.09
C PHE A 88 -14.74 -7.96 12.51
N LEU A 89 -13.97 -8.59 11.61
CA LEU A 89 -12.59 -9.04 11.83
C LEU A 89 -11.57 -7.99 11.35
N GLY A 90 -12.03 -6.86 10.80
CA GLY A 90 -11.15 -5.86 10.21
C GLY A 90 -10.63 -6.23 8.81
N GLU A 91 -11.12 -7.32 8.21
CA GLU A 91 -10.78 -7.75 6.86
C GLU A 91 -11.72 -7.10 5.82
N ILE A 92 -11.40 -7.25 4.54
CA ILE A 92 -12.26 -6.74 3.46
C ILE A 92 -13.64 -7.42 3.48
N ASP A 93 -14.69 -6.61 3.50
CA ASP A 93 -16.07 -7.09 3.34
C ASP A 93 -16.51 -6.93 1.87
N ILE A 94 -16.36 -8.00 1.10
CA ILE A 94 -16.71 -8.04 -0.33
C ILE A 94 -18.22 -7.82 -0.59
N GLU A 95 -19.07 -7.99 0.41
CA GLU A 95 -20.51 -7.74 0.30
C GLU A 95 -20.85 -6.26 0.54
N ASN A 96 -19.96 -5.53 1.25
CA ASN A 96 -20.12 -4.12 1.59
C ASN A 96 -19.36 -3.20 0.64
N LYS A 97 -19.81 -3.13 -0.62
CA LYS A 97 -19.27 -2.18 -1.60
C LYS A 97 -19.74 -0.75 -1.28
N LEU A 98 -18.80 0.18 -1.22
CA LEU A 98 -19.03 1.58 -0.87
C LEU A 98 -18.87 2.48 -2.11
N ASP A 99 -19.92 3.24 -2.43
CA ASP A 99 -19.78 4.41 -3.31
C ASP A 99 -19.11 5.59 -2.55
N PRO A 100 -18.64 6.65 -3.23
CA PRO A 100 -17.95 7.76 -2.55
C PRO A 100 -18.76 8.43 -1.44
N LYS A 101 -20.09 8.52 -1.55
CA LYS A 101 -20.94 9.11 -0.51
C LYS A 101 -21.06 8.16 0.68
N SER A 102 -21.31 6.89 0.41
CA SER A 102 -21.38 5.83 1.42
C SER A 102 -20.04 5.64 2.14
N LEU A 103 -18.91 5.84 1.46
CA LEU A 103 -17.58 5.87 2.07
C LEU A 103 -17.42 7.05 3.04
N VAL A 104 -17.80 8.27 2.64
CA VAL A 104 -17.79 9.42 3.56
C VAL A 104 -18.67 9.17 4.77
N GLU A 105 -19.87 8.60 4.57
CA GLU A 105 -20.76 8.24 5.68
C GLU A 105 -20.11 7.21 6.61
N SER A 106 -19.53 6.15 6.05
CA SER A 106 -18.81 5.11 6.81
C SER A 106 -17.66 5.70 7.64
N LEU A 107 -16.83 6.56 7.06
CA LEU A 107 -15.70 7.19 7.79
C LEU A 107 -16.13 8.20 8.86
N ASN A 108 -17.34 8.75 8.76
CA ASN A 108 -17.95 9.64 9.75
C ASN A 108 -18.73 8.87 10.84
N THR A 109 -19.02 7.59 10.61
CA THR A 109 -19.77 6.77 11.54
C THR A 109 -18.78 5.96 12.37
N LEU A 110 -18.98 5.94 13.68
CA LEU A 110 -18.15 5.21 14.62
C LEU A 110 -18.05 3.72 14.26
N ASP A 111 -16.86 3.16 14.31
CA ASP A 111 -16.71 1.71 14.44
C ASP A 111 -15.57 1.34 15.41
N THR A 112 -15.92 0.55 16.43
CA THR A 112 -15.01 -0.29 17.22
C THR A 112 -14.49 -1.36 16.27
N VAL A 113 -13.29 -1.16 15.72
CA VAL A 113 -12.68 -2.17 14.84
C VAL A 113 -11.88 -3.13 15.71
N TYR A 114 -12.07 -4.43 15.53
CA TYR A 114 -11.19 -5.41 16.15
C TYR A 114 -9.83 -5.39 15.46
N VAL A 115 -8.76 -5.35 16.24
CA VAL A 115 -7.38 -5.44 15.75
C VAL A 115 -6.84 -6.79 16.16
N GLU A 116 -6.38 -7.57 15.19
CA GLU A 116 -5.61 -8.77 15.48
C GLU A 116 -4.24 -8.36 16.05
N ASP A 117 -3.93 -8.84 17.25
CA ASP A 117 -2.61 -8.75 17.86
C ASP A 117 -1.64 -9.62 17.05
N LEU A 118 -0.69 -8.99 16.35
CA LEU A 118 0.29 -9.67 15.50
C LEU A 118 1.17 -10.69 16.22
N ARG A 119 1.23 -10.65 17.55
CA ARG A 119 2.06 -11.56 18.35
C ARG A 119 1.28 -12.78 18.85
N THR A 120 -0.03 -12.65 19.01
CA THR A 120 -0.88 -13.68 19.62
C THR A 120 -1.98 -14.21 18.70
N GLY A 121 -2.30 -13.49 17.62
CA GLY A 121 -3.45 -13.76 16.74
C GLY A 121 -4.79 -13.45 17.40
N GLU A 122 -4.83 -12.81 18.57
CA GLU A 122 -6.07 -12.50 19.28
C GLU A 122 -6.70 -11.19 18.78
N LEU A 123 -8.03 -11.16 18.68
CA LEU A 123 -8.79 -9.97 18.31
C LEU A 123 -9.01 -9.07 19.54
N LEU A 124 -8.52 -7.84 19.46
CA LEU A 124 -8.64 -6.82 20.52
C LEU A 124 -9.54 -5.68 20.06
N ASP A 125 -10.37 -5.17 20.98
CA ASP A 125 -11.26 -4.03 20.70
C ASP A 125 -10.46 -2.71 20.61
N SER A 126 -10.75 -1.86 19.62
CA SER A 126 -10.05 -0.56 19.44
C SER A 126 -10.89 0.63 19.90
N ALA A 127 -10.21 1.68 20.38
CA ALA A 127 -10.85 2.88 20.94
C ALA A 127 -11.66 3.69 19.91
N ILE A 128 -12.81 4.20 20.37
CA ILE A 128 -13.79 5.06 19.67
C ILE A 128 -13.11 6.32 19.10
N LYS A 129 -12.98 6.44 17.77
CA LYS A 129 -12.57 7.66 17.06
C LYS A 129 -13.73 8.22 16.23
N PHE A 130 -14.01 9.51 16.38
CA PHE A 130 -15.25 10.12 15.88
C PHE A 130 -15.22 10.60 14.41
N THR A 131 -14.06 10.61 13.73
CA THR A 131 -13.96 10.96 12.30
C THR A 131 -12.61 10.50 11.76
N PHE A 132 -12.56 9.61 10.77
CA PHE A 132 -11.32 9.23 10.09
C PHE A 132 -11.13 10.07 8.81
N ASN A 133 -9.92 10.59 8.58
CA ASN A 133 -9.59 11.34 7.37
C ASN A 133 -8.16 11.06 6.91
N GLN A 134 -7.79 11.58 5.74
CA GLN A 134 -6.49 11.29 5.11
C GLN A 134 -5.29 11.61 6.01
N SER A 135 -5.34 12.67 6.83
CA SER A 135 -4.21 13.04 7.69
C SER A 135 -4.07 12.14 8.92
N MET A 136 -5.07 11.29 9.20
CA MET A 136 -5.03 10.27 10.25
C MET A 136 -4.49 8.93 9.76
N VAL A 137 -4.30 8.77 8.44
CA VAL A 137 -3.75 7.54 7.88
C VAL A 137 -2.33 7.36 8.39
N SER A 138 -2.13 6.29 9.14
CA SER A 138 -0.85 5.94 9.72
C SER A 138 -0.35 4.56 9.26
N ALA A 139 -1.16 3.82 8.51
CA ALA A 139 -0.81 2.55 7.92
C ALA A 139 -1.50 2.30 6.57
N ILE A 140 -0.79 1.64 5.66
CA ILE A 140 -1.27 1.14 4.37
C ILE A 140 -0.90 -0.35 4.31
N SER A 141 -1.87 -1.19 3.99
CA SER A 141 -1.71 -2.64 3.89
C SER A 141 -1.90 -3.07 2.45
N ILE A 142 -0.83 -3.43 1.74
CA ILE A 142 -0.93 -3.94 0.37
C ILE A 142 -0.99 -5.46 0.42
N TYR A 143 -2.11 -6.03 0.00
CA TYR A 143 -2.33 -7.47 -0.07
C TYR A 143 -2.05 -7.98 -1.47
N PHE A 144 -1.30 -9.08 -1.57
CA PHE A 144 -0.84 -9.60 -2.84
C PHE A 144 -0.69 -11.12 -2.82
N ASN A 145 -0.63 -11.72 -4.01
CA ASN A 145 -0.24 -13.10 -4.19
C ASN A 145 1.15 -13.16 -4.82
N ALA A 146 2.13 -13.74 -4.12
CA ALA A 146 3.39 -14.11 -4.74
C ALA A 146 3.26 -15.47 -5.39
N SER A 147 3.63 -15.54 -6.67
CA SER A 147 3.69 -16.79 -7.41
C SER A 147 4.95 -16.86 -8.25
N GLN A 148 5.31 -18.07 -8.63
CA GLN A 148 6.43 -18.30 -9.53
C GLN A 148 6.11 -19.49 -10.43
N ALA A 149 6.20 -19.30 -11.74
CA ALA A 149 6.19 -20.41 -12.69
C ALA A 149 7.60 -21.02 -12.75
N ASP A 150 7.71 -22.31 -13.07
CA ASP A 150 9.02 -22.98 -13.08
C ASP A 150 10.02 -22.28 -14.01
N GLY A 151 11.09 -21.72 -13.41
CA GLY A 151 12.14 -20.98 -14.11
C GLY A 151 11.83 -19.51 -14.44
N SER A 152 10.69 -18.95 -13.99
CA SER A 152 10.37 -17.53 -14.14
C SER A 152 10.80 -16.71 -12.92
N ASP A 153 10.83 -15.39 -13.06
CA ASP A 153 10.95 -14.48 -11.92
C ASP A 153 9.74 -14.61 -10.97
N ILE A 154 9.95 -14.29 -9.68
CA ILE A 154 8.87 -14.21 -8.70
C ILE A 154 7.98 -13.03 -9.08
N THR A 155 6.68 -13.28 -9.21
CA THR A 155 5.68 -12.28 -9.56
C THR A 155 4.84 -11.95 -8.34
N PHE A 156 4.70 -10.66 -8.02
CA PHE A 156 3.72 -10.19 -7.04
C PHE A 156 2.49 -9.69 -7.78
N GLN A 157 1.32 -10.16 -7.36
CA GLN A 157 0.02 -9.77 -7.91
C GLN A 157 -0.79 -9.10 -6.79
N PRO A 158 -0.68 -7.77 -6.64
CA PRO A 158 -1.49 -7.03 -5.69
C PRO A 158 -2.97 -7.13 -6.09
N TYR A 159 -3.82 -7.41 -5.11
CA TYR A 159 -5.27 -7.49 -5.33
C TYR A 159 -6.04 -6.51 -4.46
N SER A 160 -5.49 -6.06 -3.33
CA SER A 160 -6.17 -5.09 -2.47
C SER A 160 -5.19 -4.18 -1.73
N VAL A 161 -5.64 -2.97 -1.42
CA VAL A 161 -4.96 -2.06 -0.51
C VAL A 161 -5.92 -1.61 0.59
N GLY A 162 -5.57 -1.94 1.83
CA GLY A 162 -6.23 -1.41 3.02
C GLY A 162 -5.63 -0.07 3.44
N ILE A 163 -6.50 0.89 3.75
CA ILE A 163 -6.11 2.21 4.27
C ILE A 163 -6.58 2.32 5.71
N GLY A 164 -5.67 2.65 6.62
CA GLY A 164 -5.97 2.57 8.05
C GLY A 164 -5.00 3.29 8.97
N GLU A 165 -5.02 2.84 10.21
CA GLU A 165 -4.20 3.40 11.27
C GLU A 165 -3.44 2.35 12.08
N GLN A 166 -2.31 2.77 12.63
CA GLN A 166 -1.59 1.99 13.63
C GLN A 166 -2.36 2.01 14.94
N VAL A 167 -2.58 0.83 15.52
CA VAL A 167 -3.23 0.68 16.82
C VAL A 167 -2.21 0.23 17.84
N TYR A 168 -2.22 0.90 18.99
CA TYR A 168 -1.36 0.62 20.12
C TYR A 168 -2.23 0.34 21.34
N GLN A 169 -1.75 -0.55 22.21
CA GLN A 169 -2.38 -0.80 23.48
C GLN A 169 -2.19 0.42 24.38
N GLU A 170 -3.28 1.02 24.86
CA GLU A 170 -3.24 2.29 25.61
C GLU A 170 -2.38 2.21 26.87
N ALA A 171 -2.41 1.06 27.57
CA ALA A 171 -1.73 0.91 28.85
C ALA A 171 -0.22 0.70 28.73
N SER A 172 0.24 -0.04 27.71
CA SER A 172 1.65 -0.42 27.53
C SER A 172 2.36 0.39 26.45
N GLY A 173 1.61 1.03 25.54
CA GLY A 173 2.14 1.62 24.31
C GLY A 173 2.61 0.57 23.30
N GLU A 174 2.33 -0.71 23.52
CA GLU A 174 2.74 -1.79 22.62
C GLU A 174 1.94 -1.72 21.32
N TYR A 175 2.62 -1.91 20.19
CA TYR A 175 1.97 -1.95 18.88
C TYR A 175 1.14 -3.24 18.76
N LEU A 176 -0.15 -3.09 18.50
CA LEU A 176 -1.07 -4.20 18.35
C LEU A 176 -1.22 -4.64 16.89
N GLY A 177 -1.31 -3.67 15.98
CA GLY A 177 -1.56 -3.98 14.57
C GLY A 177 -2.06 -2.79 13.77
N VAL A 178 -2.66 -3.10 12.62
CA VAL A 178 -3.28 -2.12 11.73
C VAL A 178 -4.79 -2.28 11.77
N SER A 179 -5.50 -1.17 12.01
CA SER A 179 -6.94 -1.08 11.82
C SER A 179 -7.21 -0.43 10.47
N ASN A 180 -7.46 -1.25 9.43
CA ASN A 180 -7.93 -0.77 8.14
C ASN A 180 -9.37 -0.24 8.28
N LYS A 181 -9.68 0.86 7.61
CA LYS A 181 -11.00 1.51 7.63
C LYS A 181 -11.79 1.25 6.36
N PHE A 182 -11.09 1.04 5.25
CA PHE A 182 -11.65 0.62 3.98
C PHE A 182 -10.56 0.00 3.12
N TYR A 183 -10.99 -0.67 2.06
CA TYR A 183 -10.13 -1.34 1.10
C TYR A 183 -10.43 -0.86 -0.31
N LEU A 184 -9.38 -0.63 -1.10
CA LEU A 184 -9.47 -0.57 -2.54
C LEU A 184 -9.17 -1.96 -3.11
N LEU A 185 -10.00 -2.42 -4.05
CA LEU A 185 -9.78 -3.68 -4.75
C LEU A 185 -9.26 -3.40 -6.16
N PHE A 186 -8.23 -4.17 -6.55
CA PHE A 186 -7.57 -4.11 -7.85
C PHE A 186 -7.72 -5.47 -8.54
N GLY A 187 -8.20 -5.47 -9.79
CA GLY A 187 -8.45 -6.70 -10.55
C GLY A 187 -9.79 -7.37 -10.23
N ASP A 188 -9.92 -8.65 -10.58
CA ASP A 188 -11.16 -9.41 -10.44
C ASP A 188 -11.39 -9.87 -8.98
N ASP A 189 -12.65 -9.93 -8.55
CA ASP A 189 -13.08 -10.30 -7.19
C ASP A 189 -12.53 -11.66 -6.69
N GLU A 190 -12.01 -12.51 -7.58
CA GLU A 190 -11.45 -13.83 -7.21
C GLU A 190 -10.26 -13.73 -6.26
N GLY A 191 -9.41 -12.70 -6.39
CA GLY A 191 -8.29 -12.48 -5.48
C GLY A 191 -8.72 -12.16 -4.04
N ALA A 192 -9.85 -11.46 -3.89
CA ALA A 192 -10.45 -11.18 -2.58
C ALA A 192 -11.23 -12.37 -2.01
N LYS A 193 -11.78 -13.24 -2.87
CA LYS A 193 -12.54 -14.43 -2.46
C LYS A 193 -11.66 -15.57 -1.97
N ASN A 194 -10.38 -15.57 -2.33
CA ASN A 194 -9.43 -16.62 -1.95
C ASN A 194 -8.10 -15.97 -1.50
N PRO A 195 -8.11 -15.20 -0.39
CA PRO A 195 -6.97 -14.37 -0.03
C PRO A 195 -5.78 -15.25 0.34
N SER A 196 -4.72 -15.22 -0.49
CA SER A 196 -3.40 -15.54 0.02
C SER A 196 -3.04 -14.43 0.99
N VAL A 197 -2.80 -14.75 2.24
CA VAL A 197 -2.62 -13.71 3.26
C VAL A 197 -1.16 -13.24 3.26
N GLN A 198 -0.64 -12.82 2.09
CA GLN A 198 0.64 -12.10 2.02
C GLN A 198 0.37 -10.61 1.98
N ARG A 199 1.03 -9.87 2.86
CA ARG A 199 0.84 -8.43 2.98
C ARG A 199 2.16 -7.70 3.13
N LEU A 200 2.27 -6.57 2.42
CA LEU A 200 3.29 -5.56 2.62
C LEU A 200 2.66 -4.44 3.44
N CYS A 201 3.18 -4.21 4.65
CA CYS A 201 2.71 -3.14 5.50
C CYS A 201 3.64 -1.91 5.42
N ILE A 202 3.06 -0.76 5.12
CA ILE A 202 3.71 0.56 5.14
C ILE A 202 3.10 1.33 6.32
N ARG A 203 3.93 1.86 7.20
CA ARG A 203 3.47 2.53 8.43
C ARG A 203 4.22 3.83 8.67
N THR A 204 3.60 4.72 9.41
CA THR A 204 4.24 5.95 9.84
C THR A 204 5.31 5.67 10.89
N ASP A 205 6.46 6.31 10.74
CA ASP A 205 7.51 6.32 11.76
C ASP A 205 7.19 7.32 12.90
N SER A 206 8.13 7.50 13.83
CA SER A 206 7.97 8.43 14.95
C SER A 206 7.84 9.91 14.55
N VAL A 207 8.15 10.27 13.30
CA VAL A 207 7.97 11.64 12.77
C VAL A 207 6.75 11.75 11.87
N GLY A 208 5.95 10.69 11.73
CA GLY A 208 4.72 10.68 10.94
C GLY A 208 4.91 10.44 9.44
N VAL A 209 6.09 9.97 9.02
CA VAL A 209 6.42 9.69 7.60
C VAL A 209 6.16 8.22 7.29
N LEU A 210 5.46 7.93 6.18
CA LEU A 210 5.13 6.57 5.78
C LEU A 210 6.36 5.83 5.24
N ARG A 211 6.61 4.63 5.77
CA ARG A 211 7.75 3.78 5.43
C ARG A 211 7.37 2.31 5.35
N PRO A 212 7.94 1.54 4.40
CA PRO A 212 7.74 0.11 4.34
C PRO A 212 8.30 -0.51 5.63
N SER A 213 7.49 -1.34 6.28
CA SER A 213 7.76 -1.84 7.63
C SER A 213 8.06 -3.33 7.63
N TYR A 214 7.18 -4.14 7.06
CA TYR A 214 7.34 -5.59 7.06
C TYR A 214 6.53 -6.23 5.93
N PHE A 215 6.93 -7.44 5.57
CA PHE A 215 6.11 -8.40 4.87
C PHE A 215 5.66 -9.45 5.86
N ASP A 216 4.39 -9.82 5.83
CA ASP A 216 3.90 -10.97 6.58
C ASP A 216 3.12 -11.94 5.71
N HIS A 217 3.13 -13.21 6.13
CA HIS A 217 2.37 -14.28 5.52
C HIS A 217 1.82 -15.24 6.57
N TYR A 218 0.52 -15.52 6.50
CA TYR A 218 -0.14 -16.51 7.36
C TYR A 218 -0.18 -17.88 6.66
N SER A 219 0.45 -18.87 7.30
CA SER A 219 0.70 -20.21 6.75
C SER A 219 -0.56 -21.04 6.45
N SER A 220 -1.72 -20.66 6.97
CA SER A 220 -3.00 -21.36 6.75
C SER A 220 -3.58 -21.21 5.32
N SER A 221 -2.97 -20.35 4.49
CA SER A 221 -3.55 -19.92 3.20
C SER A 221 -3.30 -20.86 2.00
N GLY A 222 -2.64 -22.00 2.18
CA GLY A 222 -2.38 -23.00 1.12
C GLY A 222 -1.38 -22.55 0.04
N ASN A 223 -1.00 -21.28 0.01
CA ASN A 223 0.08 -20.75 -0.84
C ASN A 223 1.44 -20.84 -0.15
N LYS A 224 2.49 -20.84 -0.98
CA LYS A 224 3.85 -20.95 -0.45
C LYS A 224 4.27 -19.62 0.17
N PRO A 225 4.89 -19.65 1.37
CA PRO A 225 5.51 -18.49 1.98
C PRO A 225 6.55 -17.85 1.07
N LEU A 226 6.83 -16.57 1.26
CA LEU A 226 7.77 -15.83 0.42
C LEU A 226 9.18 -16.45 0.52
N GLU A 227 9.62 -16.84 1.71
CA GLU A 227 10.88 -17.54 1.97
C GLU A 227 10.98 -18.85 1.19
N ALA A 228 9.90 -19.62 1.07
CA ALA A 228 9.91 -20.86 0.28
C ALA A 228 10.12 -20.58 -1.21
N LEU A 229 9.56 -19.47 -1.72
CA LEU A 229 9.82 -19.01 -3.09
C LEU A 229 11.27 -18.53 -3.24
N LEU A 230 11.80 -17.79 -2.28
CA LEU A 230 13.17 -17.27 -2.32
C LEU A 230 14.23 -18.39 -2.22
N THR A 231 14.02 -19.37 -1.35
CA THR A 231 14.93 -20.50 -1.09
C THR A 231 14.99 -21.47 -2.27
N LYS A 232 13.85 -21.79 -2.91
CA LYS A 232 13.80 -22.66 -4.11
C LYS A 232 14.73 -22.17 -5.22
N ASN A 233 14.97 -20.86 -5.29
CA ASN A 233 15.75 -20.23 -6.35
C ASN A 233 17.23 -20.01 -5.98
N GLY A 234 17.67 -20.48 -4.81
CA GLY A 234 19.05 -20.31 -4.36
C GLY A 234 19.44 -18.84 -4.17
N PHE A 235 18.46 -17.95 -3.95
CA PHE A 235 18.75 -16.56 -3.64
C PHE A 235 19.43 -16.43 -2.26
N TYR A 236 19.24 -17.41 -1.38
CA TYR A 236 19.78 -17.48 -0.03
C TYR A 236 20.09 -18.92 0.39
N ALA A 237 21.08 -19.08 1.28
CA ALA A 237 21.32 -20.31 2.02
C ALA A 237 20.52 -20.31 3.33
N GLU A 238 20.23 -21.49 3.91
CA GLU A 238 19.48 -21.66 5.18
C GLU A 238 20.06 -20.86 6.38
N ASN A 239 21.26 -20.31 6.26
CA ASN A 239 21.94 -19.53 7.31
C ASN A 239 21.94 -18.00 7.07
N ASP A 240 21.41 -17.53 5.94
CA ASP A 240 21.36 -16.09 5.68
C ASP A 240 20.30 -15.43 6.58
N SER A 241 20.59 -14.23 7.08
CA SER A 241 19.68 -13.51 7.99
C SER A 241 18.99 -12.30 7.33
N ILE A 242 19.49 -11.87 6.17
CA ILE A 242 19.02 -10.66 5.48
C ILE A 242 19.06 -10.85 3.97
N PHE A 243 18.00 -10.40 3.30
CA PHE A 243 17.90 -10.37 1.85
C PHE A 243 17.66 -8.98 1.28
N LYS A 244 18.23 -8.67 0.11
CA LYS A 244 17.92 -7.45 -0.62
C LYS A 244 16.88 -7.74 -1.70
N LEU A 245 15.82 -6.92 -1.72
CA LEU A 245 14.72 -6.97 -2.68
C LEU A 245 14.62 -5.62 -3.40
N GLN A 246 14.68 -5.62 -4.74
CA GLN A 246 14.34 -4.45 -5.55
C GLN A 246 12.93 -4.61 -6.09
N LEU A 247 12.07 -3.66 -5.74
CA LEU A 247 10.64 -3.66 -6.03
C LEU A 247 10.27 -2.38 -6.78
N LYS A 248 9.61 -2.51 -7.92
CA LYS A 248 8.95 -1.40 -8.60
C LYS A 248 7.45 -1.46 -8.30
N MET A 249 6.87 -0.36 -7.82
CA MET A 249 5.43 -0.20 -7.69
C MET A 249 4.90 0.81 -8.71
N THR A 250 3.75 0.48 -9.28
CA THR A 250 3.03 1.36 -10.19
C THR A 250 1.55 1.34 -9.86
N LEU A 251 0.96 2.51 -9.59
CA LEU A 251 -0.49 2.68 -9.44
C LEU A 251 -1.03 3.44 -10.64
N GLN A 252 -1.90 2.77 -11.39
CA GLN A 252 -2.60 3.36 -12.52
C GLN A 252 -3.94 3.90 -12.03
N PHE A 253 -4.24 5.14 -12.41
CA PHE A 253 -5.52 5.79 -12.07
C PHE A 253 -6.62 5.49 -13.08
N ILE A 254 -6.26 5.29 -14.35
CA ILE A 254 -7.17 4.88 -15.43
C ILE A 254 -7.15 3.35 -15.47
N ASP A 255 -8.32 2.71 -15.39
CA ASP A 255 -8.43 1.27 -15.18
C ASP A 255 -7.62 0.85 -13.93
N PRO A 256 -8.14 1.16 -12.73
CA PRO A 256 -7.36 1.13 -11.50
C PRO A 256 -6.64 -0.19 -11.28
N ARG A 257 -5.31 -0.12 -11.31
CA ARG A 257 -4.41 -1.28 -11.18
C ARG A 257 -3.21 -0.91 -10.34
N LEU A 258 -2.83 -1.84 -9.46
CA LEU A 258 -1.61 -1.76 -8.70
C LEU A 258 -0.70 -2.90 -9.15
N ASP A 259 0.45 -2.54 -9.71
CA ASP A 259 1.47 -3.48 -10.14
C ASP A 259 2.64 -3.45 -9.14
N MET A 260 3.12 -4.64 -8.76
CA MET A 260 4.34 -4.82 -7.96
C MET A 260 5.28 -5.79 -8.69
N ALA A 261 6.40 -5.29 -9.18
CA ALA A 261 7.37 -6.08 -9.94
C ALA A 261 8.69 -6.19 -9.20
N ILE A 262 9.16 -7.42 -8.98
CA ILE A 262 10.49 -7.68 -8.47
C ILE A 262 11.47 -7.56 -9.63
N SER A 263 12.39 -6.61 -9.56
CA SER A 263 13.44 -6.46 -10.57
C SER A 263 14.72 -7.19 -10.20
N LYS A 264 14.95 -7.46 -8.91
CA LYS A 264 16.16 -8.13 -8.42
C LYS A 264 16.01 -8.67 -7.01
N VAL A 265 16.61 -9.84 -6.75
CA VAL A 265 16.82 -10.39 -5.40
C VAL A 265 18.31 -10.71 -5.25
N GLN A 266 18.95 -10.25 -4.17
CA GLN A 266 20.40 -10.48 -3.96
C GLN A 266 20.78 -10.61 -2.49
N PRO A 267 21.66 -11.56 -2.13
CA PRO A 267 22.11 -11.68 -0.76
C PRO A 267 22.75 -10.40 -0.21
N SER A 268 22.38 -10.05 1.02
CA SER A 268 22.98 -8.93 1.73
C SER A 268 24.34 -9.39 2.25
N THR A 269 25.40 -9.06 1.50
CA THR A 269 26.80 -9.37 1.83
C THR A 269 27.28 -8.64 3.07
#